data_AF-A0AAU8JWV9-F1
#
_entry.id   AF-A0AAU8JWV9-F1
#
_cell.length_a   1.000
_cell.length_b   1.000
_cell.length_c   1.000
_cell.angle_alpha   90.00
_cell.angle_beta   90.00
_cell.angle_gamma   90.00
#
_symmetry.space_group_name_H-M   'P 1'
#
loop_
_entity.id
_entity.type
_entity.pdbx_description
1 polymer ?
#
loop_
_entity_poly.entity_id
_entity_poly.type
_entity_poly.pdbx_seq_one_letter_code
_entity_poly.pdbx_strand_id
1 'polypeptide(L)'
;MDCYTCAQEAALEDLPPRERIGLDVHWRVAHATGTALPGWLVLVPRRHVTSIAELTDAEAAGLGGWQVRLSRALAGVTGCAKTYVAQFAEAEGYAHVHFHVVPRDPDLAEGLRGPRVFGLLGAAGGEAVDPRRMDAIADALRERLA
;
A
#
# COMPACT_ATOMS: atom_id res chain seq x y z
N MET A 1 -4.58 -19.46 -11.56
CA MET A 1 -5.27 -18.54 -10.63
C MET A 1 -4.29 -17.41 -10.42
N ASP A 2 -4.37 -16.43 -11.31
CA ASP A 2 -3.26 -15.51 -11.58
C ASP A 2 -3.42 -14.30 -10.66
N CYS A 3 -3.16 -14.52 -9.36
CA CYS A 3 -3.17 -13.47 -8.36
C CYS A 3 -1.81 -12.79 -8.32
N TYR A 4 -1.77 -11.50 -8.67
CA TYR A 4 -0.53 -10.71 -8.66
C TYR A 4 0.14 -10.74 -7.28
N THR A 5 -0.62 -10.52 -6.21
CA THR A 5 -0.10 -10.50 -4.84
C THR A 5 0.54 -11.83 -4.44
N CYS A 6 -0.05 -12.97 -4.85
CA CYS A 6 0.54 -14.29 -4.59
C CYS A 6 1.83 -14.51 -5.37
N ALA A 7 1.91 -14.03 -6.62
CA ALA A 7 3.14 -14.11 -7.40
C ALA A 7 4.26 -13.27 -6.76
N GLN A 8 3.95 -12.07 -6.26
CA GLN A 8 4.90 -11.27 -5.49
C GLN A 8 5.35 -11.99 -4.22
N GLU A 9 4.40 -12.54 -3.46
CA GLU A 9 4.71 -13.25 -2.21
C GLU A 9 5.63 -14.46 -2.45
N ALA A 10 5.43 -15.21 -3.53
CA ALA A 10 6.27 -16.35 -3.89
C ALA A 10 7.70 -15.95 -4.30
N ALA A 11 7.89 -14.72 -4.79
CA ALA A 11 9.19 -14.18 -5.24
C ALA A 11 9.78 -13.16 -4.25
N LEU A 12 9.30 -13.14 -3.00
CA LEU A 12 9.53 -12.05 -2.04
C LEU A 12 11.01 -11.63 -1.95
N GLU A 13 11.93 -12.58 -1.83
CA GLU A 13 13.36 -12.30 -1.62
C GLU A 13 14.00 -11.46 -2.73
N ASP A 14 13.52 -11.64 -3.97
CA ASP A 14 14.03 -10.98 -5.17
C ASP A 14 13.31 -9.66 -5.51
N LEU A 15 12.28 -9.31 -4.74
CA LEU A 15 11.48 -8.12 -5.03
C LEU A 15 12.23 -6.81 -4.74
N PRO A 16 11.97 -5.73 -5.48
CA PRO A 16 12.56 -4.43 -5.21
C PRO A 16 12.11 -3.84 -3.85
N PRO A 17 12.80 -2.81 -3.33
CA PRO A 17 12.45 -2.16 -2.06
C PRO A 17 10.98 -1.75 -1.96
N ARG A 18 10.41 -1.18 -3.03
CA ARG A 18 9.00 -0.75 -3.08
C ARG A 18 7.98 -1.86 -2.83
N GLU A 19 8.34 -3.12 -3.00
CA GLU A 19 7.45 -4.27 -2.73
C GLU A 19 7.62 -4.85 -1.32
N ARG A 20 8.61 -4.36 -0.56
CA ARG A 20 9.04 -4.89 0.74
C ARG A 20 9.32 -3.78 1.75
N ILE A 21 8.37 -2.89 1.92
CA ILE A 21 8.51 -1.73 2.82
C ILE A 21 8.51 -2.18 4.28
N GLY A 22 7.61 -3.10 4.61
CA GLY A 22 7.46 -3.70 5.94
C GLY A 22 6.90 -5.10 5.82
N LEU A 23 7.36 -5.99 6.70
CA LEU A 23 7.00 -7.41 6.71
C LEU A 23 6.85 -7.88 8.14
N ASP A 24 5.86 -8.73 8.38
CA ASP A 24 5.84 -9.64 9.52
C ASP A 24 5.36 -11.04 9.08
N VAL A 25 4.93 -11.86 10.03
CA VAL A 25 4.41 -13.20 9.76
C VAL A 25 3.08 -13.20 9.00
N HIS A 26 2.28 -12.14 9.10
CA HIS A 26 0.92 -12.03 8.56
C HIS A 26 0.79 -11.02 7.42
N TRP A 27 1.57 -9.94 7.44
CA TRP A 27 1.38 -8.76 6.62
C TRP A 27 2.64 -8.40 5.82
N ARG A 28 2.41 -7.89 4.62
CA ARG A 28 3.41 -7.24 3.78
C ARG A 28 2.91 -5.85 3.37
N VAL A 29 3.84 -4.92 3.26
CA VAL A 29 3.58 -3.55 2.81
C VAL A 29 4.35 -3.30 1.53
N ALA A 30 3.65 -2.84 0.50
CA ALA A 30 4.20 -2.45 -0.78
C ALA A 30 3.69 -1.06 -1.19
N HIS A 31 4.38 -0.41 -2.11
CA HIS A 31 3.94 0.80 -2.78
C HIS A 31 3.03 0.40 -3.96
N ALA A 32 1.87 1.03 -4.09
CA ALA A 32 0.99 0.81 -5.23
C ALA A 32 1.68 1.28 -6.52
N THR A 33 1.69 0.44 -7.56
CA THR A 33 2.13 0.81 -8.91
C THR A 33 1.01 1.48 -9.71
N GLY A 34 1.35 2.22 -10.76
CA GLY A 34 0.34 2.85 -11.63
C GLY A 34 -0.45 3.96 -10.93
N THR A 35 0.14 4.60 -9.93
CA THR A 35 -0.42 5.78 -9.26
C THR A 35 0.37 7.03 -9.61
N ALA A 36 -0.29 8.18 -9.64
CA ALA A 36 0.34 9.50 -9.71
C ALA A 36 0.71 10.08 -8.32
N LEU A 37 0.47 9.33 -7.23
CA LEU A 37 0.68 9.80 -5.86
C LEU A 37 1.85 9.07 -5.18
N PRO A 38 2.97 9.76 -4.92
CA PRO A 38 4.09 9.19 -4.17
C PRO A 38 3.69 8.80 -2.75
N GLY A 39 4.09 7.60 -2.33
CA GLY A 39 3.79 7.07 -1.00
C GLY A 39 2.42 6.41 -0.88
N TRP A 40 1.67 6.20 -1.97
CA TRP A 40 0.47 5.35 -1.91
C TRP A 40 0.89 3.91 -1.59
N LEU A 41 0.49 3.40 -0.44
CA LEU A 41 0.82 2.04 -0.01
C LEU A 41 -0.36 1.08 -0.14
N VAL A 42 -0.04 -0.20 -0.21
CA VAL A 42 -0.98 -1.31 0.03
C VAL A 42 -0.45 -2.18 1.18
N LEU A 43 -1.31 -2.44 2.15
CA LEU A 43 -1.09 -3.42 3.22
C LEU A 43 -1.84 -4.70 2.85
N VAL A 44 -1.11 -5.78 2.63
CA VAL A 44 -1.62 -7.06 2.12
C VAL A 44 -1.37 -8.18 3.14
N PRO A 45 -2.34 -9.07 3.41
CA PRO A 45 -2.03 -10.31 4.08
C PRO A 45 -1.12 -11.15 3.19
N ARG A 46 -0.23 -11.94 3.80
CA ARG A 46 0.69 -12.82 3.06
C ARG A 46 -0.04 -14.07 2.52
N ARG A 47 -1.04 -14.54 3.26
CA ARG A 47 -1.93 -15.62 2.85
C ARG A 47 -2.92 -15.11 1.81
N HIS A 48 -3.22 -15.92 0.78
CA HIS A 48 -4.27 -15.61 -0.18
C HIS A 48 -5.63 -15.59 0.50
N VAL A 49 -6.24 -14.40 0.56
CA VAL A 49 -7.55 -14.16 1.16
C VAL A 49 -8.32 -13.23 0.25
N THR A 50 -9.60 -13.53 -0.03
CA THR A 50 -10.42 -12.73 -0.95
C THR A 50 -11.41 -11.80 -0.24
N SER A 51 -11.80 -12.14 0.98
CA SER A 51 -12.68 -11.32 1.82
C SER A 51 -12.06 -11.04 3.19
N ILE A 52 -12.29 -9.85 3.75
CA ILE A 52 -11.83 -9.52 5.10
C ILE A 52 -12.38 -10.47 6.18
N ALA A 53 -13.54 -11.09 5.92
CA ALA A 53 -14.18 -12.03 6.83
C ALA A 53 -13.43 -13.37 6.96
N GLU A 54 -12.49 -13.63 6.05
CA GLU A 54 -11.65 -14.83 6.03
C GLU A 54 -10.29 -14.62 6.72
N LEU A 55 -10.01 -13.40 7.22
CA LEU A 55 -8.84 -13.16 8.07
C LEU A 55 -8.98 -13.97 9.36
N THR A 56 -7.88 -14.56 9.80
CA THR A 56 -7.79 -15.19 11.13
C THR A 56 -7.75 -14.12 12.22
N ASP A 57 -8.10 -14.49 13.45
CA ASP A 57 -8.01 -13.58 14.61
C ASP A 57 -6.60 -13.00 14.80
N ALA A 58 -5.56 -13.79 14.50
CA ALA A 58 -4.16 -13.37 14.59
C ALA A 58 -3.80 -12.32 13.52
N GLU A 59 -4.24 -12.51 12.27
CA GLU A 59 -4.06 -11.52 11.21
C GLU A 59 -4.83 -10.23 11.55
N ALA A 60 -6.10 -10.35 11.99
CA ALA A 60 -6.95 -9.22 12.33
C ALA A 60 -6.43 -8.40 13.52
N ALA A 61 -5.86 -9.06 14.55
CA ALA A 61 -5.27 -8.39 15.72
C ALA A 61 -4.14 -7.41 15.34
N GLY A 62 -3.35 -7.74 14.31
CA GLY A 62 -2.25 -6.89 13.85
C GLY A 62 -2.66 -5.72 12.95
N LEU A 63 -3.84 -5.78 12.33
CA LEU A 63 -4.26 -4.87 11.25
C LEU A 63 -4.26 -3.39 11.69
N GLY A 64 -4.90 -3.07 12.81
CA GLY A 64 -4.97 -1.69 13.32
C GLY A 64 -3.58 -1.14 13.69
N GLY A 65 -2.72 -1.98 14.25
CA GLY A 65 -1.34 -1.62 14.58
C GLY A 65 -0.53 -1.25 13.34
N TRP A 66 -0.64 -2.05 12.27
CA TRP A 66 -0.02 -1.74 10.98
C TRP A 66 -0.52 -0.42 10.39
N GLN A 67 -1.84 -0.21 10.34
CA GLN A 67 -2.41 1.02 9.78
C GLN A 67 -1.92 2.28 10.51
N VAL A 68 -1.84 2.25 11.84
CA VAL A 68 -1.32 3.37 12.64
C VAL A 68 0.17 3.59 12.40
N ARG A 69 0.99 2.53 12.38
CA ARG A 69 2.44 2.63 12.12
C ARG A 69 2.71 3.21 10.73
N LEU A 70 2.00 2.73 9.71
CA LEU A 70 2.12 3.24 8.35
C LEU A 70 1.67 4.69 8.24
N SER A 71 0.58 5.08 8.91
CA SER A 71 0.12 6.47 8.93
C SER A 71 1.18 7.42 9.51
N ARG A 72 1.80 7.05 10.62
CA ARG A 72 2.88 7.82 11.25
C ARG A 72 4.13 7.89 10.37
N ALA A 73 4.54 6.76 9.80
CA ALA A 73 5.70 6.69 8.92
C ALA A 73 5.49 7.56 7.66
N LEU A 74 4.32 7.46 7.03
CA LEU A 74 3.94 8.28 5.88
C LEU A 74 3.95 9.77 6.22
N ALA A 75 3.34 10.18 7.34
CA ALA A 75 3.39 11.57 7.77
C ALA A 75 4.84 12.08 7.92
N GLY A 76 5.72 11.25 8.49
CA GLY A 76 7.14 11.61 8.66
C GLY A 76 7.99 11.57 7.39
N VAL A 77 7.53 10.97 6.29
CA VAL A 77 8.25 10.89 5.00
C VAL A 77 7.69 11.86 3.96
N THR A 78 6.37 12.04 3.93
CA THR A 78 5.67 12.82 2.90
C THR A 78 5.15 14.16 3.43
N GLY A 79 5.06 14.35 4.75
CA GLY A 79 4.41 15.52 5.34
C GLY A 79 2.89 15.51 5.19
N CYS A 80 2.28 14.38 4.82
CA CYS A 80 0.83 14.31 4.61
C CYS A 80 0.04 14.70 5.88
N ALA A 81 -1.08 15.39 5.70
CA ALA A 81 -1.92 15.84 6.82
C ALA A 81 -2.68 14.68 7.50
N LYS A 82 -2.99 13.62 6.74
CA LYS A 82 -3.62 12.39 7.23
C LYS A 82 -3.48 11.28 6.18
N THR A 83 -3.83 10.07 6.56
CA THR A 83 -3.97 8.94 5.64
C THR A 83 -5.42 8.52 5.44
N TYR A 84 -5.79 8.17 4.21
CA TYR A 84 -7.03 7.43 3.96
C TYR A 84 -6.75 5.92 3.99
N VAL A 85 -7.71 5.14 4.46
CA VAL A 85 -7.68 3.67 4.41
C VAL A 85 -8.93 3.17 3.70
N ALA A 86 -8.75 2.33 2.69
CA ALA A 86 -9.84 1.74 1.92
C ALA A 86 -9.48 0.33 1.46
N GLN A 87 -10.46 -0.56 1.34
CA GLN A 87 -10.32 -1.91 0.80
C GLN A 87 -11.49 -2.17 -0.15
N PHE A 88 -11.19 -2.75 -1.30
CA PHE A 88 -12.17 -3.17 -2.30
C PHE A 88 -11.83 -4.59 -2.78
N ALA A 89 -10.59 -4.80 -3.24
CA ALA A 89 -10.07 -6.10 -3.69
C ALA A 89 -10.86 -6.76 -4.85
N GLU A 90 -11.43 -5.95 -5.75
CA GLU A 90 -12.29 -6.41 -6.85
C GLU A 90 -11.64 -6.34 -8.24
N ALA A 91 -10.49 -5.68 -8.38
CA ALA A 91 -9.82 -5.54 -9.68
C ALA A 91 -9.31 -6.90 -10.20
N GLU A 92 -9.46 -7.14 -11.51
CA GLU A 92 -9.00 -8.37 -12.16
C GLU A 92 -7.51 -8.60 -11.92
N GLY A 93 -7.14 -9.82 -11.51
CA GLY A 93 -5.76 -10.16 -11.11
C GLY A 93 -5.37 -9.73 -9.69
N TYR A 94 -6.20 -8.92 -9.03
CA TYR A 94 -5.99 -8.39 -7.66
C TYR A 94 -7.12 -8.79 -6.69
N ALA A 95 -7.83 -9.88 -6.99
CA ALA A 95 -8.76 -10.52 -6.06
C ALA A 95 -7.98 -11.16 -4.89
N HIS A 96 -7.48 -10.29 -4.01
CA HIS A 96 -6.72 -10.56 -2.81
C HIS A 96 -6.89 -9.33 -1.92
N VAL A 97 -7.32 -9.51 -0.67
CA VAL A 97 -7.46 -8.43 0.32
C VAL A 97 -6.23 -7.53 0.32
N HIS A 98 -6.44 -6.24 0.11
CA HIS A 98 -5.41 -5.23 0.25
C HIS A 98 -6.04 -3.94 0.75
N PHE A 99 -5.41 -3.33 1.74
CA PHE A 99 -5.83 -2.04 2.26
C PHE A 99 -4.96 -0.97 1.63
N HIS A 100 -5.54 -0.11 0.81
CA HIS A 100 -4.90 1.11 0.36
C HIS A 100 -4.66 2.01 1.58
N VAL A 101 -3.42 2.48 1.77
CA VAL A 101 -3.06 3.48 2.78
C VAL A 101 -2.50 4.68 2.03
N VAL A 102 -3.33 5.72 1.91
CA VAL A 102 -3.12 6.81 0.96
C VAL A 102 -2.68 8.08 1.70
N PRO A 103 -1.46 8.60 1.49
CA PRO A 103 -1.02 9.84 2.13
C PRO A 103 -1.73 11.03 1.49
N ARG A 104 -2.63 11.68 2.23
CA ARG A 104 -3.32 12.86 1.74
C ARG A 104 -2.45 14.09 1.96
N ASP A 105 -1.91 14.61 0.87
CA ASP A 105 -1.22 15.90 0.86
C ASP A 105 -2.11 17.01 1.45
N PRO A 106 -1.57 17.96 2.25
CA PRO A 106 -2.30 19.11 2.75
C PRO A 106 -3.01 19.90 1.64
N ASP A 107 -2.34 20.05 0.49
CA ASP A 107 -2.74 20.85 -0.66
C ASP A 107 -3.42 20.03 -1.77
N LEU A 108 -3.75 18.75 -1.49
CA LEU A 108 -4.50 17.91 -2.42
C LEU A 108 -5.80 18.63 -2.83
N ALA A 109 -5.97 18.80 -4.14
CA ALA A 109 -7.12 19.46 -4.75
C ALA A 109 -8.44 18.88 -4.22
N GLU A 110 -9.42 19.74 -3.93
CA GLU A 110 -10.69 19.33 -3.32
C GLU A 110 -11.44 18.28 -4.14
N GLY A 111 -11.36 18.38 -5.47
CA GLY A 111 -11.89 17.41 -6.42
C GLY A 111 -11.31 15.99 -6.29
N LEU A 112 -10.15 15.84 -5.65
CA LEU A 112 -9.47 14.55 -5.44
C LEU A 112 -9.54 14.07 -3.97
N ARG A 113 -10.26 14.77 -3.09
CA ARG A 113 -10.38 14.37 -1.68
C ARG A 113 -11.40 13.25 -1.48
N GLY A 114 -11.22 12.47 -0.40
CA GLY A 114 -12.07 11.33 -0.07
C GLY A 114 -11.96 10.23 -1.12
N PRO A 115 -13.05 9.53 -1.48
CA PRO A 115 -13.00 8.41 -2.42
C PRO A 115 -12.52 8.82 -3.82
N ARG A 116 -12.61 10.11 -4.19
CA ARG A 116 -12.12 10.61 -5.49
C ARG A 116 -10.61 10.56 -5.64
N VAL A 117 -9.86 10.30 -4.57
CA VAL A 117 -8.39 10.10 -4.62
C VAL A 117 -8.01 8.91 -5.51
N PHE A 118 -8.91 7.95 -5.70
CA PHE A 118 -8.73 6.82 -6.62
C PHE A 118 -8.65 7.24 -8.09
N GLY A 119 -9.01 8.48 -8.44
CA GLY A 119 -8.70 9.07 -9.74
C GLY A 119 -7.19 9.27 -9.99
N LEU A 120 -6.34 9.14 -8.95
CA LEU A 120 -4.88 9.14 -9.08
C LEU A 120 -4.29 7.73 -9.26
N LEU A 121 -5.13 6.69 -9.41
CA LEU A 121 -4.73 5.35 -9.84
C LEU A 121 -5.02 5.17 -11.34
N GLY A 122 -4.30 4.25 -11.98
CA GLY A 122 -4.34 4.07 -13.43
C GLY A 122 -3.46 5.07 -14.21
N ALA A 123 -2.57 5.79 -13.51
CA ALA A 123 -1.60 6.67 -14.13
C ALA A 123 -0.60 5.87 -14.98
N ALA A 124 -0.24 6.41 -16.14
CA ALA A 124 0.68 5.78 -17.08
C ALA A 124 1.73 6.77 -17.59
N GLY A 125 2.84 6.25 -18.12
CA GLY A 125 3.92 7.07 -18.66
C GLY A 125 4.48 8.04 -17.61
N GLY A 126 4.68 9.30 -18.01
CA GLY A 126 5.29 10.33 -17.14
C GLY A 126 4.42 10.80 -15.97
N GLU A 127 3.14 10.40 -15.91
CA GLU A 127 2.25 10.72 -14.79
C GLU A 127 2.39 9.76 -13.61
N ALA A 128 2.83 8.52 -13.87
CA ALA A 128 3.03 7.54 -12.82
C ALA A 128 4.28 7.86 -12.00
N VAL A 129 4.25 7.54 -10.70
CA VAL A 129 5.43 7.65 -9.85
C VAL A 129 6.54 6.75 -10.39
N ASP A 130 7.70 7.34 -10.66
CA ASP A 130 8.89 6.62 -11.14
C ASP A 130 9.30 5.52 -10.14
N PRO A 131 9.65 4.30 -10.61
CA PRO A 131 10.04 3.19 -9.74
C PRO A 131 11.23 3.50 -8.80
N ARG A 132 12.21 4.30 -9.23
CA ARG A 132 13.33 4.69 -8.35
C ARG A 132 12.85 5.62 -7.25
N ARG A 133 11.89 6.50 -7.54
CA ARG A 133 11.24 7.33 -6.52
C ARG A 133 10.43 6.48 -5.54
N MET A 134 9.72 5.45 -6.03
CA MET A 134 9.02 4.50 -5.16
C MET A 134 10.01 3.76 -4.23
N ASP A 135 11.15 3.30 -4.76
CA ASP A 135 12.19 2.61 -3.97
C ASP A 135 12.81 3.54 -2.92
N ALA A 136 13.11 4.79 -3.27
CA ALA A 136 13.62 5.78 -2.30
C ALA A 136 12.62 6.07 -1.17
N ILE A 137 11.32 6.16 -1.48
CA ILE A 137 10.26 6.32 -0.47
C ILE A 137 10.18 5.06 0.40
N ALA A 138 10.30 3.88 -0.21
CA ALA A 138 10.25 2.60 0.50
C ALA A 138 11.37 2.48 1.53
N ASP A 139 12.60 2.86 1.17
CA ASP A 139 13.73 2.83 2.10
C ASP A 139 13.54 3.82 3.27
N ALA A 140 13.10 5.05 2.98
CA ALA A 140 12.79 6.03 4.02
C ALA A 140 11.65 5.59 4.96
N LEU A 141 10.63 4.89 4.43
CA LEU A 141 9.57 4.31 5.24
C LEU A 141 10.08 3.14 6.09
N ARG A 142 10.95 2.29 5.55
CA ARG A 142 11.53 1.14 6.27
C ARG A 142 12.32 1.60 7.49
N GLU A 143 13.13 2.65 7.36
CA GLU A 143 13.87 3.25 8.48
C GLU A 143 12.96 3.72 9.63
N ARG A 144 11.74 4.17 9.31
CA ARG A 144 10.74 4.63 10.30
C ARG A 144 9.91 3.52 10.91
N LEU A 145 9.88 2.35 10.28
CA LEU A 145 9.13 1.19 10.75
C LEU A 145 9.96 0.25 11.62
N ALA A 146 11.29 0.43 11.61
CA ALA A 146 12.26 -0.29 12.43
C ALA A 146 12.13 0.02 13.94
#